data_AF-A0A2H9U1G8-F1
#
_entry.id   AF-A0A2H9U1G8-F1
#
_cell.length_a   1.000
_cell.length_b   1.000
_cell.length_c   1.000
_cell.angle_alpha   90.00
_cell.angle_beta   90.00
_cell.angle_gamma   90.00
#
_symmetry.space_group_name_H-M   'P 1'
#
loop_
_entity.id
_entity.type
_entity.pdbx_description
1 polymer ?
#
loop_
_entity_poly.entity_id
_entity_poly.type
_entity_poly.pdbx_seq_one_letter_code
_entity_poly.pdbx_strand_id
1 'polypeptide(L)'
;MANSPDAKGDGLPKGHEIYFANDIILLLANKKFCDSIAINSPSTAIKYFEKLASLKSIYNNSFSLFSYNLSNSFLNNKNSQLYYESNKFSSDLLGHIKPLSNSLYGDYCLIEKLSKGLSPLDVDYSSFQHWDNSQLEKYCNSVVLCFKSFLKKKFIGSHTSIFFRAIDLIKNTSMCIAHVDTKSTNIYQSEELERFKIVIDFAINMTEALNSYDHINEDIKLRIRDYNEQSVCDYIADLYFEIIHSSAYIREPADTCWYIQHNVTWYRLMDNFSVITSARKIISHKLRRKIYDAVCEFNKYPNYMAARYLGFCINVLWIKSHLNRKDDNGYALRKAIIKWLRVNYLKLREEEAILADACLMDGIGFDEDKQAIYKTYRSRPGRPAPKEYFYLIEKTSP
;
A
#
# COMPACT_ATOMS: atom_id res chain seq x y z
N MET A 1 -6.19 54.57 -59.85
CA MET A 1 -7.24 54.90 -58.85
C MET A 1 -7.59 53.63 -58.09
N ALA A 2 -7.82 53.78 -56.79
CA ALA A 2 -8.07 52.75 -55.77
C ALA A 2 -6.80 52.01 -55.29
N ASN A 3 -5.97 52.66 -54.49
CA ASN A 3 -6.00 52.71 -53.02
C ASN A 3 -5.82 51.32 -52.37
N SER A 4 -4.56 51.06 -52.01
CA SER A 4 -4.19 50.30 -50.82
C SER A 4 -4.94 50.84 -49.60
N PRO A 5 -5.61 49.98 -48.82
CA PRO A 5 -5.86 50.22 -47.42
C PRO A 5 -5.01 49.24 -46.59
N ASP A 6 -4.03 49.84 -45.91
CA ASP A 6 -3.71 49.52 -44.53
C ASP A 6 -3.38 48.06 -44.20
N ALA A 7 -2.09 47.74 -44.33
CA ALA A 7 -1.39 46.94 -43.32
C ALA A 7 -1.48 47.66 -41.95
N LYS A 8 -2.67 47.65 -41.34
CA LYS A 8 -2.83 47.94 -39.93
C LYS A 8 -2.46 46.66 -39.21
N GLY A 9 -1.38 46.74 -38.42
CA GLY A 9 -0.98 45.68 -37.53
C GLY A 9 -2.13 45.34 -36.60
N ASP A 10 -2.82 44.25 -36.91
CA ASP A 10 -3.66 43.55 -35.96
C ASP A 10 -2.71 42.97 -34.91
N GLY A 11 -2.40 43.80 -33.90
CA GLY A 11 -1.79 43.31 -32.68
C GLY A 11 -2.62 42.14 -32.19
N LEU A 12 -1.97 40.99 -31.99
CA LEU A 12 -2.58 39.78 -31.49
C LEU A 12 -3.56 40.12 -30.35
N PRO A 13 -4.80 39.62 -30.38
CA PRO A 13 -5.78 39.94 -29.34
C PRO A 13 -5.23 39.73 -27.93
N LYS A 14 -5.71 40.50 -26.95
CA LYS A 14 -5.29 40.34 -25.55
C LYS A 14 -5.58 38.90 -25.10
N GLY A 15 -4.55 38.18 -24.65
CA GLY A 15 -4.64 36.78 -24.23
C GLY A 15 -4.02 35.76 -25.19
N HIS A 16 -3.55 36.16 -26.37
CA HIS A 16 -2.85 35.25 -27.31
C HIS A 16 -1.55 34.67 -26.74
N GLU A 17 -0.87 35.40 -25.87
CA GLU A 17 0.33 34.93 -25.15
C GLU A 17 0.05 33.65 -24.34
N ILE A 18 -1.17 33.50 -23.81
CA ILE A 18 -1.58 32.31 -23.05
C ILE A 18 -1.65 31.08 -23.97
N TYR A 19 -2.15 31.25 -25.20
CA TYR A 19 -2.21 30.17 -26.19
C TYR A 19 -0.82 29.78 -26.68
N PHE A 20 0.06 30.74 -26.97
CA PHE A 20 1.44 30.41 -27.34
C PHE A 20 2.21 29.75 -26.20
N ALA A 21 2.05 30.24 -24.96
CA ALA A 21 2.65 29.60 -23.80
C ALA A 21 2.12 28.17 -23.61
N ASN A 22 0.82 27.96 -23.83
CA ASN A 22 0.22 26.64 -23.80
C ASN A 22 0.85 25.69 -24.82
N ASP A 23 0.95 26.13 -26.07
CA ASP A 23 1.48 25.32 -27.16
C ASP A 23 2.96 25.00 -26.95
N ILE A 24 3.74 25.97 -26.44
CA ILE A 24 5.13 25.74 -26.04
C ILE A 24 5.21 24.66 -24.96
N ILE A 25 4.38 24.73 -23.91
CA ILE A 25 4.39 23.71 -22.86
C ILE A 25 3.97 22.34 -23.40
N LEU A 26 3.01 22.27 -24.32
CA LEU A 26 2.63 21.02 -24.99
C LEU A 26 3.76 20.45 -25.85
N LEU A 27 4.52 21.29 -26.54
CA LEU A 27 5.72 20.86 -27.28
C LEU A 27 6.78 20.31 -26.32
N LEU A 28 7.00 20.96 -25.17
CA LEU A 28 7.91 20.49 -24.13
C LEU A 28 7.39 19.22 -23.45
N ALA A 29 6.08 19.00 -23.41
CA ALA A 29 5.48 17.79 -22.86
C ALA A 29 5.75 16.53 -23.71
N ASN A 30 6.44 16.63 -24.85
CA ASN A 30 6.83 15.47 -25.64
C ASN A 30 7.69 14.48 -24.82
N LYS A 31 7.33 13.19 -24.83
CA LYS A 31 8.03 12.13 -24.07
C LYS A 31 9.56 12.12 -24.31
N LYS A 32 10.01 12.25 -25.56
CA LYS A 32 11.46 12.25 -25.88
C LYS A 32 12.18 13.45 -25.28
N PHE A 33 11.52 14.61 -25.24
CA PHE A 33 12.09 15.80 -24.63
C PHE A 33 12.16 15.65 -23.11
N CYS A 34 11.10 15.13 -22.48
CA CYS A 34 11.10 14.81 -21.05
C CYS A 34 12.20 13.80 -20.67
N ASP A 35 12.40 12.76 -21.48
CA ASP A 35 13.48 11.78 -21.28
C ASP A 35 14.86 12.45 -21.35
N SER A 36 15.05 13.36 -22.31
CA SER A 36 16.29 14.12 -22.43
C SER A 36 16.53 15.03 -21.22
N ILE A 37 15.49 15.68 -20.69
CA ILE A 37 15.62 16.45 -19.44
C ILE A 37 15.98 15.53 -18.27
N ALA A 38 15.30 14.39 -18.15
CA ALA A 38 15.50 13.48 -17.02
C ALA A 38 16.93 12.94 -16.92
N ILE A 39 17.59 12.75 -18.08
CA ILE A 39 18.98 12.28 -18.16
C ILE A 39 19.97 13.45 -18.06
N ASN A 40 19.79 14.48 -18.89
CA ASN A 40 20.85 15.44 -19.17
C ASN A 40 20.68 16.78 -18.42
N SER A 41 19.48 17.08 -17.92
CA SER A 41 19.20 18.41 -17.34
C SER A 41 18.21 18.36 -16.16
N PRO A 42 18.48 17.58 -15.11
CA PRO A 42 17.62 17.53 -13.93
C PRO A 42 17.48 18.88 -13.23
N SER A 43 18.48 19.76 -13.33
CA SER A 43 18.43 21.14 -12.82
C SER A 43 17.36 22.01 -13.51
N THR A 44 17.05 21.74 -14.77
CA THR A 44 15.95 22.41 -15.49
C THR A 44 14.60 21.98 -14.93
N ALA A 45 14.42 20.69 -14.63
CA ALA A 45 13.22 20.19 -13.99
C ALA A 45 13.03 20.81 -12.60
N ILE A 46 14.10 20.86 -11.78
CA ILE A 46 14.07 21.49 -10.45
C ILE A 46 13.56 22.94 -10.54
N LYS A 47 14.17 23.77 -11.38
CA LYS A 47 13.77 25.17 -11.57
C LYS A 47 12.35 25.32 -12.08
N TYR A 48 11.91 24.42 -12.97
CA TYR A 48 10.54 24.39 -13.46
C TYR A 48 9.55 24.17 -12.32
N PHE A 49 9.75 23.15 -11.48
CA PHE A 49 8.87 22.84 -10.36
C PHE A 49 8.92 23.92 -9.27
N GLU A 50 10.09 24.48 -8.95
CA GLU A 50 10.23 25.63 -8.04
C GLU A 50 9.44 26.84 -8.54
N LYS A 51 9.52 27.12 -9.86
CA LYS A 51 8.76 28.21 -10.44
C LYS A 51 7.27 27.96 -10.35
N LEU A 52 6.80 26.75 -10.63
CA LEU A 52 5.39 26.40 -10.50
C LEU A 52 4.90 26.49 -9.05
N ALA A 53 5.70 26.05 -8.08
CA ALA A 53 5.37 26.17 -6.66
C ALA A 53 5.12 27.64 -6.24
N SER A 54 5.89 28.57 -6.82
CA SER A 54 5.73 30.01 -6.56
C SER A 54 4.44 30.63 -7.14
N LEU A 55 3.76 29.93 -8.07
CA LEU A 55 2.55 30.46 -8.70
C LEU A 55 1.33 30.32 -7.79
N LYS A 56 0.52 31.38 -7.74
CA LYS A 56 -0.77 31.36 -7.02
C LYS A 56 -1.71 30.30 -7.60
N SER A 57 -1.70 30.12 -8.92
CA SER A 57 -2.64 29.28 -9.65
C SER A 57 -2.01 28.78 -10.95
N ILE A 58 -2.34 27.53 -11.30
CA ILE A 58 -1.98 26.89 -12.57
C ILE A 58 -3.30 26.69 -13.30
N TYR A 59 -3.52 27.46 -14.37
CA TYR A 59 -4.80 27.53 -15.06
C TYR A 59 -4.92 26.55 -16.23
N ASN A 60 -3.86 25.79 -16.53
CA ASN A 60 -3.76 25.05 -17.79
C ASN A 60 -3.25 23.62 -17.61
N ASN A 61 -3.99 22.67 -18.17
CA ASN A 61 -3.71 21.23 -18.15
C ASN A 61 -2.38 20.85 -18.81
N SER A 62 -1.81 21.70 -19.67
CA SER A 62 -0.53 21.44 -20.31
C SER A 62 0.63 21.40 -19.33
N PHE A 63 0.60 22.22 -18.28
CA PHE A 63 1.58 22.13 -17.19
C PHE A 63 1.45 20.82 -16.42
N SER A 64 0.22 20.35 -16.21
CA SER A 64 -0.05 19.04 -15.60
C SER A 64 0.50 17.91 -16.47
N LEU A 65 0.25 17.93 -17.77
CA LEU A 65 0.76 16.94 -18.72
C LEU A 65 2.29 16.92 -18.78
N PHE A 66 2.92 18.09 -18.87
CA PHE A 66 4.39 18.19 -18.87
C PHE A 66 4.99 17.67 -17.57
N SER A 67 4.41 18.03 -16.42
CA SER A 67 4.88 17.57 -15.11
C SER A 67 4.70 16.06 -14.94
N TYR A 68 3.58 15.51 -15.40
CA TYR A 68 3.32 14.08 -15.44
C TYR A 68 4.34 13.34 -16.32
N ASN A 69 4.59 13.81 -17.54
CA ASN A 69 5.55 13.18 -18.45
C ASN A 69 6.98 13.25 -17.92
N LEU A 70 7.40 14.39 -17.35
CA LEU A 70 8.70 14.51 -16.68
C LEU A 70 8.84 13.52 -15.53
N SER A 71 7.85 13.43 -14.65
CA SER A 71 7.86 12.50 -13.52
C SER A 71 8.00 11.04 -14.00
N ASN A 72 7.24 10.65 -15.02
CA ASN A 72 7.32 9.30 -15.61
C ASN A 72 8.69 9.06 -16.27
N SER A 73 9.28 10.04 -16.96
CA SER A 73 10.64 9.94 -17.50
C SER A 73 11.69 9.74 -16.41
N PHE A 74 11.58 10.44 -15.27
CA PHE A 74 12.46 10.24 -14.11
C PHE A 74 12.32 8.85 -13.49
N LEU A 75 11.08 8.36 -13.32
CA LEU A 75 10.80 7.05 -12.74
C LEU A 75 11.22 5.89 -13.68
N ASN A 76 10.97 6.03 -14.98
CA ASN A 76 11.31 5.01 -15.97
C ASN A 76 12.83 4.91 -16.21
N ASN A 77 13.59 5.97 -15.94
CA ASN A 77 15.02 5.99 -16.19
C ASN A 77 15.85 5.85 -14.92
N LYS A 78 16.45 4.68 -14.74
CA LYS A 78 17.34 4.37 -13.60
C LYS A 78 18.63 5.19 -13.56
N ASN A 79 19.03 5.79 -14.67
CA ASN A 79 20.17 6.71 -14.74
C ASN A 79 19.78 8.16 -14.41
N SER A 80 18.52 8.42 -14.09
CA SER A 80 18.09 9.76 -13.70
C SER A 80 18.52 10.12 -12.28
N GLN A 81 18.62 11.41 -11.98
CA GLN A 81 19.01 11.91 -10.66
C GLN A 81 18.12 11.37 -9.52
N LEU A 82 16.86 11.01 -9.80
CA LEU A 82 15.94 10.42 -8.81
C LEU A 82 16.50 9.13 -8.18
N TYR A 83 17.28 8.35 -8.94
CA TYR A 83 17.88 7.11 -8.43
C TYR A 83 19.09 7.37 -7.54
N TYR A 84 19.86 8.43 -7.83
CA TYR A 84 21.02 8.86 -7.05
C TYR A 84 20.65 9.62 -5.76
N GLU A 85 19.43 10.13 -5.64
CA GLU A 85 18.92 10.77 -4.41
C GLU A 85 18.42 9.78 -3.32
N SER A 86 18.93 8.54 -3.33
CA SER A 86 18.49 7.47 -2.41
C SER A 86 19.16 7.55 -1.02
N ASN A 87 18.39 7.27 0.04
CA ASN A 87 18.92 7.07 1.39
C ASN A 87 19.40 5.62 1.55
N LYS A 88 20.63 5.32 1.13
CA LYS A 88 21.42 4.18 1.62
C LYS A 88 22.86 4.68 1.80
N PHE A 89 23.67 3.96 2.58
CA PHE A 89 25.01 4.31 3.12
C PHE A 89 26.07 4.85 2.12
N SER A 90 25.72 5.02 0.85
CA SER A 90 26.50 5.60 -0.24
C SER A 90 25.98 6.98 -0.70
N SER A 91 25.20 7.69 0.12
CA SER A 91 24.59 8.97 -0.27
C SER A 91 25.59 10.13 -0.19
N ASP A 92 25.99 10.65 -1.35
CA ASP A 92 26.65 11.95 -1.47
C ASP A 92 25.72 13.09 -1.03
N LEU A 93 26.19 14.35 -1.05
CA LEU A 93 25.41 15.54 -0.66
C LEU A 93 23.99 15.56 -1.27
N LEU A 94 23.86 15.19 -2.55
CA LEU A 94 22.57 15.15 -3.26
C LEU A 94 21.61 14.11 -2.68
N GLY A 95 22.10 12.98 -2.17
CA GLY A 95 21.28 12.00 -1.46
C GLY A 95 20.74 12.51 -0.13
N HIS A 96 21.42 13.46 0.52
CA HIS A 96 20.94 14.11 1.73
C HIS A 96 19.93 15.21 1.46
N ILE A 97 20.25 16.13 0.53
CA ILE A 97 19.39 17.30 0.26
C ILE A 97 18.23 17.00 -0.69
N LYS A 98 18.34 15.96 -1.53
CA LYS A 98 17.30 15.45 -2.46
C LYS A 98 16.57 16.55 -3.25
N PRO A 99 17.29 17.44 -3.94
CA PRO A 99 16.69 18.63 -4.54
C PRO A 99 15.64 18.27 -5.59
N LEU A 100 15.89 17.26 -6.44
CA LEU A 100 14.92 16.84 -7.44
C LEU A 100 13.68 16.25 -6.78
N SER A 101 13.86 15.28 -5.89
CA SER A 101 12.74 14.60 -5.20
C SER A 101 11.87 15.59 -4.42
N ASN A 102 12.50 16.56 -3.74
CA ASN A 102 11.80 17.59 -2.99
C ASN A 102 11.07 18.58 -3.89
N SER A 103 11.65 18.98 -5.03
CA SER A 103 10.95 19.87 -5.98
C SER A 103 9.77 19.18 -6.66
N LEU A 104 9.90 17.90 -7.03
CA LEU A 104 8.83 17.14 -7.71
C LEU A 104 7.72 16.72 -6.76
N TYR A 105 8.09 16.20 -5.58
CA TYR A 105 7.16 15.50 -4.69
C TYR A 105 7.06 16.10 -3.29
N GLY A 106 7.90 17.06 -2.93
CA GLY A 106 7.96 17.64 -1.59
C GLY A 106 6.94 18.75 -1.31
N ASP A 107 6.15 19.19 -2.29
CA ASP A 107 5.09 20.19 -2.12
C ASP A 107 3.71 19.61 -2.50
N TYR A 108 2.95 19.21 -1.48
CA TYR A 108 1.59 18.69 -1.67
C TYR A 108 0.68 19.70 -2.37
N CYS A 109 0.77 20.99 -2.03
CA CYS A 109 -0.10 22.01 -2.62
C CYS A 109 0.17 22.20 -4.11
N LEU A 110 1.43 22.05 -4.55
CA LEU A 110 1.75 22.03 -5.97
C LEU A 110 1.16 20.80 -6.66
N ILE A 111 1.31 19.62 -6.07
CA ILE A 111 0.76 18.38 -6.63
C ILE A 111 -0.77 18.45 -6.75
N GLU A 112 -1.45 18.99 -5.73
CA GLU A 112 -2.90 19.20 -5.72
C GLU A 112 -3.36 20.20 -6.80
N LYS A 113 -2.58 21.27 -7.05
CA LYS A 113 -2.86 22.18 -8.17
C LYS A 113 -2.74 21.46 -9.52
N LEU A 114 -1.71 20.62 -9.69
CA LEU A 114 -1.46 19.88 -10.93
C LEU A 114 -2.45 18.73 -11.15
N SER A 115 -2.97 18.12 -10.09
CA SER A 115 -3.89 16.97 -10.15
C SER A 115 -5.27 17.28 -10.73
N LYS A 116 -5.57 18.54 -11.07
CA LYS A 116 -6.76 18.89 -11.85
C LYS A 116 -6.72 18.34 -13.28
N GLY A 117 -5.52 18.09 -13.81
CA GLY A 117 -5.28 17.34 -15.05
C GLY A 117 -4.65 16.00 -14.74
N LEU A 118 -3.32 15.91 -14.93
CA LEU A 118 -2.49 14.76 -14.55
C LEU A 118 -1.52 15.16 -13.44
N SER A 119 -1.47 14.34 -12.39
CA SER A 119 -0.55 14.54 -11.28
C SER A 119 0.86 14.03 -11.63
N PRO A 120 1.94 14.66 -11.11
CA PRO A 120 3.26 14.04 -11.12
C PRO A 120 3.31 12.67 -10.44
N LEU A 121 2.36 12.35 -9.55
CA LEU A 121 2.25 11.02 -8.94
C LEU A 121 1.41 10.04 -9.77
N ASP A 122 0.78 10.48 -10.86
CA ASP A 122 0.11 9.56 -11.77
C ASP A 122 1.18 8.84 -12.62
N VAL A 123 0.97 7.56 -12.88
CA VAL A 123 1.90 6.74 -13.67
C VAL A 123 1.31 6.37 -15.02
N ASP A 124 2.16 6.13 -16.00
CA ASP A 124 1.78 5.44 -17.23
C ASP A 124 1.59 3.95 -16.92
N TYR A 125 0.33 3.47 -16.91
CA TYR A 125 -0.01 2.07 -16.58
C TYR A 125 0.76 1.05 -17.42
N SER A 126 1.03 1.37 -18.69
CA SER A 126 1.80 0.47 -19.57
C SER A 126 3.25 0.31 -19.10
N SER A 127 3.86 1.39 -18.62
CA SER A 127 5.21 1.37 -18.07
C SER A 127 5.23 0.72 -16.68
N PHE A 128 4.25 1.05 -15.84
CA PHE A 128 4.15 0.57 -14.46
C PHE A 128 4.13 -0.97 -14.35
N GLN A 129 3.43 -1.64 -15.28
CA GLN A 129 3.38 -3.12 -15.30
C GLN A 129 4.76 -3.77 -15.50
N HIS A 130 5.69 -3.07 -16.15
CA HIS A 130 7.03 -3.57 -16.46
C HIS A 130 8.09 -3.05 -15.48
N TRP A 131 7.69 -2.28 -14.47
CA TRP A 131 8.62 -1.78 -13.47
C TRP A 131 9.18 -2.90 -12.64
N ASP A 132 10.50 -2.90 -12.46
CA ASP A 132 11.14 -3.75 -11.46
C ASP A 132 11.05 -3.17 -10.04
N ASN A 133 11.63 -3.91 -9.10
CA ASN A 133 11.60 -3.59 -7.68
C ASN A 133 12.25 -2.24 -7.34
N SER A 134 13.30 -1.84 -8.06
CA SER A 134 13.94 -0.54 -7.82
C SER A 134 13.04 0.63 -8.22
N GLN A 135 12.29 0.50 -9.32
CA GLN A 135 11.39 1.54 -9.79
C GLN A 135 10.15 1.65 -8.90
N LEU A 136 9.61 0.51 -8.46
CA LEU A 136 8.53 0.47 -7.48
C LEU A 136 8.96 1.11 -6.14
N GLU A 137 10.15 0.76 -5.62
CA GLU A 137 10.68 1.35 -4.38
C GLU A 137 10.79 2.87 -4.50
N LYS A 138 11.25 3.38 -5.66
CA LYS A 138 11.34 4.82 -5.90
C LYS A 138 9.98 5.50 -5.96
N TYR A 139 9.01 4.90 -6.64
CA TYR A 139 7.65 5.43 -6.66
C TYR A 139 7.02 5.47 -5.27
N CYS A 140 7.13 4.38 -4.49
CA CYS A 140 6.68 4.33 -3.10
C CYS A 140 7.31 5.46 -2.26
N ASN A 141 8.62 5.68 -2.40
CA ASN A 141 9.33 6.76 -1.71
C ASN A 141 8.83 8.16 -2.10
N SER A 142 8.55 8.39 -3.39
CA SER A 142 7.96 9.65 -3.89
C SER A 142 6.58 9.91 -3.30
N VAL A 143 5.72 8.88 -3.22
CA VAL A 143 4.40 8.98 -2.60
C VAL A 143 4.52 9.30 -1.11
N VAL A 144 5.42 8.62 -0.37
CA VAL A 144 5.69 8.90 1.05
C VAL A 144 6.21 10.33 1.26
N LEU A 145 7.06 10.83 0.37
CA LEU A 145 7.58 12.21 0.45
C LEU A 145 6.45 13.24 0.32
N CYS A 146 5.57 13.07 -0.67
CA CYS A 146 4.38 13.90 -0.83
C CYS A 146 3.44 13.79 0.37
N PHE A 147 3.25 12.58 0.88
CA PHE A 147 2.43 12.34 2.05
C PHE A 147 2.96 13.06 3.31
N LYS A 148 4.27 13.06 3.54
CA LYS A 148 4.90 13.84 4.62
C LYS A 148 4.65 15.35 4.44
N SER A 149 4.69 15.86 3.21
CA SER A 149 4.36 17.26 2.90
C SER A 149 2.89 17.60 3.19
N PHE A 150 1.98 16.69 2.82
CA PHE A 150 0.56 16.80 3.13
C PHE A 150 0.29 16.89 4.63
N LEU A 151 0.89 15.98 5.42
CA LEU A 151 0.72 15.99 6.87
C LEU A 151 1.22 17.31 7.49
N LYS A 152 2.34 17.86 7.02
CA LYS A 152 2.88 19.17 7.44
C LYS A 152 1.86 20.31 7.36
N LYS A 153 0.89 20.21 6.46
CA LYS A 153 -0.17 21.21 6.25
C LYS A 153 -1.43 20.97 7.10
N LYS A 154 -1.44 19.96 7.98
CA LYS A 154 -2.50 19.61 8.94
C LYS A 154 -3.83 19.11 8.33
N PHE A 155 -3.81 18.45 7.17
CA PHE A 155 -5.01 17.94 6.47
C PHE A 155 -5.45 16.51 6.88
N ILE A 156 -5.38 16.15 8.16
CA ILE A 156 -5.49 14.72 8.60
C ILE A 156 -6.89 14.10 8.36
N GLY A 157 -7.93 14.92 8.22
CA GLY A 157 -9.33 14.49 8.02
C GLY A 157 -9.87 14.60 6.58
N SER A 158 -9.06 15.00 5.61
CA SER A 158 -9.53 15.26 4.24
C SER A 158 -9.22 14.10 3.28
N HIS A 159 -10.24 13.61 2.58
CA HIS A 159 -10.08 12.72 1.43
C HIS A 159 -9.24 13.43 0.36
N THR A 160 -8.22 12.75 -0.20
CA THR A 160 -7.47 13.25 -1.36
C THR A 160 -7.45 12.21 -2.48
N SER A 161 -7.88 12.60 -3.68
CA SER A 161 -7.89 11.72 -4.85
C SER A 161 -6.47 11.32 -5.29
N ILE A 162 -5.46 12.12 -4.94
CA ILE A 162 -4.05 11.84 -5.24
C ILE A 162 -3.58 10.60 -4.50
N PHE A 163 -3.71 10.56 -3.17
CA PHE A 163 -3.26 9.41 -2.39
C PHE A 163 -4.15 8.20 -2.62
N PHE A 164 -5.46 8.39 -2.83
CA PHE A 164 -6.35 7.27 -3.18
C PHE A 164 -5.86 6.51 -4.42
N ARG A 165 -5.58 7.22 -5.54
CA ARG A 165 -5.09 6.59 -6.78
C ARG A 165 -3.72 5.94 -6.61
N ALA A 166 -2.79 6.64 -5.95
CA ALA A 166 -1.43 6.12 -5.76
C ALA A 166 -1.39 4.90 -4.83
N ILE A 167 -2.13 4.94 -3.72
CA ILE A 167 -2.23 3.81 -2.78
C ILE A 167 -2.92 2.64 -3.46
N ASP A 168 -4.00 2.85 -4.21
CA ASP A 168 -4.70 1.76 -4.90
C ASP A 168 -3.79 1.01 -5.88
N LEU A 169 -2.97 1.74 -6.64
CA LEU A 169 -1.98 1.17 -7.54
C LEU A 169 -0.93 0.31 -6.80
N ILE A 170 -0.36 0.83 -5.71
CA ILE A 170 0.65 0.12 -4.91
C ILE A 170 0.02 -1.09 -4.23
N LYS A 171 -1.20 -0.94 -3.71
CA LYS A 171 -2.01 -1.99 -3.09
C LYS A 171 -2.23 -3.15 -4.05
N ASN A 172 -2.63 -2.89 -5.29
CA ASN A 172 -2.83 -3.93 -6.32
C ASN A 172 -1.53 -4.69 -6.65
N THR A 173 -0.38 -4.07 -6.44
CA THR A 173 0.94 -4.72 -6.64
C THR A 173 1.20 -5.82 -5.61
N SER A 174 0.57 -5.78 -4.42
CA SER A 174 0.76 -6.81 -3.39
C SER A 174 0.35 -8.21 -3.83
N MET A 175 -0.56 -8.33 -4.79
CA MET A 175 -1.01 -9.62 -5.36
C MET A 175 0.10 -10.40 -6.08
N CYS A 176 1.22 -9.75 -6.44
CA CYS A 176 2.37 -10.45 -7.04
C CYS A 176 2.86 -11.62 -6.18
N ILE A 177 2.71 -11.54 -4.86
CA ILE A 177 3.13 -12.60 -3.95
C ILE A 177 2.46 -13.93 -4.25
N ALA A 178 1.22 -13.93 -4.77
CA ALA A 178 0.49 -15.15 -5.09
C ALA A 178 1.16 -15.99 -6.20
N HIS A 179 2.11 -15.42 -6.94
CA HIS A 179 2.87 -16.10 -8.00
C HIS A 179 4.24 -16.60 -7.53
N VAL A 180 4.63 -16.39 -6.27
CA VAL A 180 5.92 -16.85 -5.76
C VAL A 180 6.03 -18.38 -5.80
N ASP A 181 7.17 -18.91 -6.24
CA ASP A 181 7.46 -20.33 -6.13
C ASP A 181 7.77 -20.69 -4.68
N THR A 182 6.76 -21.21 -3.97
CA THR A 182 6.84 -21.54 -2.55
C THR A 182 7.68 -22.78 -2.25
N LYS A 183 8.03 -23.57 -3.27
CA LYS A 183 8.82 -24.81 -3.16
C LYS A 183 10.29 -24.60 -3.51
N SER A 184 10.64 -23.43 -4.06
CA SER A 184 12.03 -23.05 -4.33
C SER A 184 12.87 -22.97 -3.05
N THR A 185 14.08 -23.54 -3.10
CA THR A 185 15.06 -23.42 -2.02
C THR A 185 15.58 -21.99 -1.83
N ASN A 186 15.41 -21.13 -2.84
CA ASN A 186 15.88 -19.74 -2.85
C ASN A 186 14.74 -18.73 -2.80
N ILE A 187 13.60 -19.08 -2.19
CA ILE A 187 12.45 -18.16 -2.08
C ILE A 187 12.81 -16.78 -1.51
N TYR A 188 13.82 -16.71 -0.64
CA TYR A 188 14.29 -15.45 -0.05
C TYR A 188 14.86 -14.44 -1.07
N GLN A 189 15.22 -14.93 -2.27
CA GLN A 189 15.75 -14.14 -3.39
C GLN A 189 14.70 -13.93 -4.50
N SER A 190 13.45 -14.37 -4.30
CA SER A 190 12.37 -14.15 -5.27
C SER A 190 12.12 -12.66 -5.46
N GLU A 191 11.98 -12.25 -6.74
CA GLU A 191 11.62 -10.88 -7.10
C GLU A 191 10.23 -10.53 -6.61
N GLU A 192 9.27 -11.46 -6.65
CA GLU A 192 7.90 -11.31 -6.16
C GLU A 192 7.87 -11.08 -4.64
N LEU A 193 8.67 -11.84 -3.88
CA LEU A 193 8.76 -11.66 -2.43
C LEU A 193 9.38 -10.30 -2.09
N GLU A 194 10.42 -9.88 -2.82
CA GLU A 194 11.04 -8.57 -2.63
C GLU A 194 10.09 -7.43 -3.01
N ARG A 195 9.36 -7.59 -4.11
CA ARG A 195 8.30 -6.65 -4.53
C ARG A 195 7.22 -6.52 -3.48
N PHE A 196 6.78 -7.63 -2.90
CA PHE A 196 5.80 -7.65 -1.82
C PHE A 196 6.33 -6.96 -0.55
N LYS A 197 7.60 -7.16 -0.20
CA LYS A 197 8.23 -6.44 0.92
C LYS A 197 8.26 -4.93 0.69
N ILE A 198 8.54 -4.46 -0.53
CA ILE A 198 8.50 -3.02 -0.86
C ILE A 198 7.10 -2.43 -0.57
N VAL A 199 6.03 -3.15 -0.87
CA VAL A 199 4.66 -2.71 -0.56
C VAL A 199 4.41 -2.64 0.96
N ILE A 200 4.93 -3.61 1.72
CA ILE A 200 4.89 -3.59 3.19
C ILE A 200 5.68 -2.40 3.74
N ASP A 201 6.89 -2.17 3.23
CA ASP A 201 7.74 -1.06 3.62
C ASP A 201 7.08 0.29 3.33
N PHE A 202 6.41 0.42 2.18
CA PHE A 202 5.56 1.57 1.88
C PHE A 202 4.48 1.78 2.95
N ALA A 203 3.73 0.73 3.30
CA ALA A 203 2.66 0.81 4.29
C ALA A 203 3.16 1.21 5.69
N ILE A 204 4.34 0.68 6.08
CA ILE A 204 5.02 1.02 7.34
C ILE A 204 5.47 2.48 7.31
N ASN A 205 6.13 2.93 6.23
CA ASN A 205 6.61 4.29 6.08
C ASN A 205 5.47 5.33 6.11
N MET A 206 4.31 5.01 5.54
CA MET A 206 3.10 5.84 5.64
C MET A 206 2.62 5.94 7.10
N THR A 207 2.58 4.82 7.82
CA THR A 207 2.22 4.79 9.24
C THR A 207 3.22 5.57 10.10
N GLU A 208 4.51 5.48 9.82
CA GLU A 208 5.55 6.22 10.53
C GLU A 208 5.52 7.72 10.25
N ALA A 209 5.16 8.12 9.03
CA ALA A 209 4.93 9.53 8.70
C ALA A 209 3.79 10.11 9.54
N LEU A 210 2.71 9.33 9.76
CA LEU A 210 1.64 9.72 10.69
C LEU A 210 2.10 9.79 12.15
N ASN A 211 2.95 8.87 12.60
CA ASN A 211 3.42 8.86 13.99
C ASN A 211 4.14 10.13 14.42
N SER A 212 4.72 10.85 13.46
CA SER A 212 5.41 12.12 13.70
C SER A 212 4.43 13.30 13.94
N TYR A 213 3.12 13.02 14.07
CA TYR A 213 2.06 14.00 14.24
C TYR A 213 1.25 13.74 15.52
N ASP A 214 1.29 14.71 16.45
CA ASP A 214 0.75 14.55 17.81
C ASP A 214 -0.79 14.58 17.92
N HIS A 215 -1.50 15.14 16.93
CA HIS A 215 -2.94 15.45 17.00
C HIS A 215 -3.88 14.51 16.23
N ILE A 216 -3.46 13.28 15.94
CA ILE A 216 -4.26 12.34 15.12
C ILE A 216 -5.59 11.94 15.77
N ASN A 217 -5.76 12.14 17.07
CA ASN A 217 -6.88 11.57 17.84
C ASN A 217 -8.17 12.41 17.88
N GLU A 218 -8.13 13.69 17.54
CA GLU A 218 -9.23 14.60 17.95
C GLU A 218 -10.52 14.39 17.14
N ASP A 219 -10.44 13.89 15.89
CA ASP A 219 -11.61 13.77 14.99
C ASP A 219 -11.76 12.43 14.23
N ILE A 220 -10.90 11.44 14.47
CA ILE A 220 -10.94 10.19 13.69
C ILE A 220 -11.99 9.22 14.23
N LYS A 221 -13.04 8.99 13.43
CA LYS A 221 -14.05 7.97 13.70
C LYS A 221 -13.43 6.58 13.58
N LEU A 222 -13.49 5.78 14.66
CA LEU A 222 -13.01 4.39 14.64
C LEU A 222 -13.89 3.47 13.78
N ARG A 223 -15.18 3.81 13.64
CA ARG A 223 -16.14 3.11 12.79
C ARG A 223 -16.73 4.08 11.79
N ILE A 224 -16.63 3.71 10.53
CA ILE A 224 -17.16 4.48 9.42
C ILE A 224 -18.47 3.84 8.97
N ARG A 225 -19.46 4.68 8.68
CA ARG A 225 -20.73 4.27 8.06
C ARG A 225 -20.89 4.80 6.64
N ASP A 226 -20.16 5.86 6.28
CA ASP A 226 -20.19 6.51 4.97
C ASP A 226 -18.76 6.66 4.42
N TYR A 227 -18.57 6.32 3.15
CA TYR A 227 -17.29 6.44 2.44
C TYR A 227 -16.71 7.86 2.48
N ASN A 228 -17.56 8.89 2.53
CA ASN A 228 -17.14 10.28 2.61
C ASN A 228 -16.49 10.65 3.96
N GLU A 229 -16.57 9.78 4.97
CA GLU A 229 -15.96 9.98 6.29
C GLU A 229 -14.59 9.28 6.41
N GLN A 230 -14.04 8.74 5.31
CA GLN A 230 -12.75 8.06 5.31
C GLN A 230 -11.61 9.01 5.65
N SER A 231 -10.83 8.62 6.65
CA SER A 231 -9.60 9.30 7.02
C SER A 231 -8.40 8.63 6.35
N VAL A 232 -7.24 9.27 6.44
CA VAL A 232 -5.97 8.68 6.01
C VAL A 232 -5.66 7.37 6.74
N CYS A 233 -6.08 7.23 8.00
CA CYS A 233 -5.93 5.98 8.75
C CYS A 233 -6.77 4.84 8.14
N ASP A 234 -7.87 5.15 7.44
CA ASP A 234 -8.67 4.15 6.74
C ASP A 234 -7.95 3.63 5.51
N TYR A 235 -7.35 4.50 4.70
CA TYR A 235 -6.57 4.06 3.54
C TYR A 235 -5.38 3.18 3.92
N ILE A 236 -4.70 3.50 5.02
CA ILE A 236 -3.58 2.68 5.49
C ILE A 236 -4.10 1.35 6.07
N ALA A 237 -5.22 1.36 6.79
CA ALA A 237 -5.84 0.12 7.26
C ALA A 237 -6.32 -0.76 6.10
N ASP A 238 -6.84 -0.16 5.02
CA ASP A 238 -7.20 -0.86 3.78
C ASP A 238 -5.98 -1.43 3.08
N LEU A 239 -4.88 -0.68 2.99
CA LEU A 239 -3.62 -1.19 2.46
C LEU A 239 -3.12 -2.39 3.27
N TYR A 240 -3.15 -2.33 4.61
CA TYR A 240 -2.78 -3.46 5.47
C TYR A 240 -3.70 -4.67 5.25
N PHE A 241 -5.00 -4.43 5.11
CA PHE A 241 -6.00 -5.46 4.89
C PHE A 241 -5.79 -6.22 3.57
N GLU A 242 -5.41 -5.51 2.49
CA GLU A 242 -5.09 -6.12 1.19
C GLU A 242 -3.73 -6.82 1.17
N ILE A 243 -2.72 -6.30 1.87
CA ILE A 243 -1.43 -6.99 2.03
C ILE A 243 -1.64 -8.33 2.75
N ILE A 244 -2.45 -8.35 3.81
CA ILE A 244 -2.83 -9.58 4.52
C ILE A 244 -3.57 -10.52 3.57
N HIS A 245 -4.54 -10.01 2.81
CA HIS A 245 -5.26 -10.81 1.81
C HIS A 245 -4.33 -11.49 0.82
N SER A 246 -3.40 -10.73 0.25
CA SER A 246 -2.44 -11.20 -0.74
C SER A 246 -1.54 -12.29 -0.15
N SER A 247 -1.03 -12.10 1.06
CA SER A 247 -0.22 -13.13 1.73
C SER A 247 -1.00 -14.41 2.06
N ALA A 248 -2.32 -14.32 2.24
CA ALA A 248 -3.18 -15.47 2.52
C ALA A 248 -3.40 -16.38 1.31
N TYR A 249 -2.98 -15.98 0.09
CA TYR A 249 -2.92 -16.88 -1.07
C TYR A 249 -1.82 -17.94 -0.93
N ILE A 250 -0.80 -17.69 -0.11
CA ILE A 250 0.27 -18.66 0.14
C ILE A 250 -0.25 -19.66 1.16
N ARG A 251 -0.63 -20.86 0.71
CA ARG A 251 -1.20 -21.90 1.57
C ARG A 251 -0.22 -23.02 1.93
N GLU A 252 0.77 -23.25 1.08
CA GLU A 252 1.73 -24.35 1.17
C GLU A 252 3.11 -23.94 0.63
N PRO A 253 4.21 -24.60 1.05
CA PRO A 253 4.31 -25.51 2.20
C PRO A 253 4.14 -24.80 3.54
N ALA A 254 3.83 -25.53 4.62
CA ALA A 254 3.49 -24.99 5.94
C ALA A 254 4.50 -23.95 6.46
N ASP A 255 5.81 -24.21 6.35
CA ASP A 255 6.84 -23.30 6.83
C ASP A 255 6.96 -22.03 6.00
N THR A 256 6.86 -22.14 4.67
CA THR A 256 6.88 -21.01 3.75
C THR A 256 5.64 -20.13 3.95
N CYS A 257 4.47 -20.76 4.03
CA CYS A 257 3.20 -20.13 4.34
C CYS A 257 3.28 -19.37 5.67
N TRP A 258 3.75 -20.01 6.74
CA TRP A 258 3.92 -19.35 8.03
C TRP A 258 4.96 -18.22 7.97
N TYR A 259 6.10 -18.42 7.32
CA TYR A 259 7.12 -17.37 7.18
C TYR A 259 6.58 -16.11 6.50
N ILE A 260 5.89 -16.27 5.35
CA ILE A 260 5.33 -15.13 4.62
C ILE A 260 4.20 -14.48 5.42
N GLN A 261 3.21 -15.24 5.87
CA GLN A 261 2.04 -14.69 6.56
C GLN A 261 2.39 -14.10 7.94
N HIS A 262 3.23 -14.77 8.72
CA HIS A 262 3.62 -14.33 10.05
C HIS A 262 4.83 -13.39 10.02
N ASN A 263 6.02 -13.86 9.60
CA ASN A 263 7.25 -13.07 9.77
C ASN A 263 7.33 -11.87 8.81
N VAL A 264 6.93 -12.05 7.55
CA VAL A 264 6.99 -10.99 6.55
C VAL A 264 5.80 -10.06 6.68
N THR A 265 4.58 -10.59 6.84
CA THR A 265 3.37 -9.75 6.88
C THR A 265 2.99 -9.34 8.31
N TRP A 266 2.44 -10.24 9.12
CA TRP A 266 1.82 -9.89 10.40
C TRP A 266 2.80 -9.23 11.37
N TYR A 267 3.96 -9.85 11.57
CA TYR A 267 4.99 -9.36 12.48
C TYR A 267 5.43 -7.95 12.07
N ARG A 268 5.73 -7.70 10.79
CA ARG A 268 6.15 -6.37 10.33
C ARG A 268 5.05 -5.31 10.45
N LEU A 269 3.80 -5.67 10.18
CA LEU A 269 2.67 -4.74 10.19
C LEU A 269 2.07 -4.49 11.58
N MET A 270 2.22 -5.43 12.52
CA MET A 270 1.52 -5.41 13.81
C MET A 270 2.47 -5.45 15.02
N ASP A 271 3.53 -6.26 14.99
CA ASP A 271 4.29 -6.62 16.20
C ASP A 271 5.74 -6.08 16.23
N ASN A 272 6.32 -5.72 15.08
CA ASN A 272 7.70 -5.26 14.96
C ASN A 272 7.82 -3.73 15.14
N PHE A 273 7.36 -3.24 16.28
CA PHE A 273 7.36 -1.81 16.57
C PHE A 273 7.97 -1.52 17.95
N SER A 274 8.90 -0.57 17.98
CA SER A 274 9.51 -0.09 19.23
C SER A 274 8.57 0.77 20.08
N VAL A 275 7.61 1.46 19.45
CA VAL A 275 6.68 2.39 20.13
C VAL A 275 5.26 2.26 19.56
N ILE A 276 4.28 2.16 20.46
CA ILE A 276 2.85 2.15 20.12
C ILE A 276 2.28 3.58 20.18
N THR A 277 2.09 4.19 19.01
CA THR A 277 1.52 5.53 18.84
C THR A 277 0.00 5.50 18.71
N SER A 278 -0.61 6.68 18.80
CA SER A 278 -2.05 6.90 18.55
C SER A 278 -2.50 6.42 17.17
N ALA A 279 -1.80 6.83 16.11
CA ALA A 279 -2.10 6.41 14.74
C ALA A 279 -2.05 4.89 14.59
N ARG A 280 -1.03 4.23 15.13
CA ARG A 280 -0.90 2.77 15.11
C ARG A 280 -2.04 2.08 15.83
N LYS A 281 -2.49 2.59 16.99
CA LYS A 281 -3.66 2.05 17.71
C LYS A 281 -4.93 2.13 16.86
N ILE A 282 -5.16 3.27 16.21
CA ILE A 282 -6.32 3.49 15.33
C ILE A 282 -6.28 2.56 14.12
N ILE A 283 -5.17 2.53 13.38
CA ILE A 283 -4.97 1.67 12.20
C ILE A 283 -5.14 0.20 12.59
N SER A 284 -4.50 -0.24 13.68
CA SER A 284 -4.62 -1.62 14.18
C SER A 284 -6.06 -1.96 14.58
N HIS A 285 -6.79 -1.03 15.19
CA HIS A 285 -8.20 -1.23 15.51
C HIS A 285 -9.04 -1.42 14.25
N LYS A 286 -8.89 -0.52 13.27
CA LYS A 286 -9.60 -0.57 11.99
C LYS A 286 -9.28 -1.85 11.23
N LEU A 287 -8.01 -2.24 11.15
CA LEU A 287 -7.57 -3.48 10.52
C LEU A 287 -8.21 -4.71 11.15
N ARG A 288 -8.10 -4.87 12.48
CA ARG A 288 -8.70 -6.02 13.19
C ARG A 288 -10.20 -6.09 12.96
N ARG A 289 -10.87 -4.92 12.92
CA ARG A 289 -12.30 -4.86 12.64
C ARG A 289 -12.63 -5.30 11.21
N LYS A 290 -11.88 -4.83 10.21
CA LYS A 290 -12.05 -5.25 8.81
C LYS A 290 -11.85 -6.75 8.62
N ILE A 291 -10.79 -7.33 9.20
CA ILE A 291 -10.55 -8.78 9.16
C ILE A 291 -11.72 -9.55 9.79
N TYR A 292 -12.19 -9.11 10.96
CA TYR A 292 -13.32 -9.77 11.62
C TYR A 292 -14.64 -9.63 10.84
N ASP A 293 -14.90 -8.46 10.25
CA ASP A 293 -16.09 -8.24 9.44
C ASP A 293 -16.06 -9.10 8.17
N ALA A 294 -14.89 -9.27 7.53
CA ALA A 294 -14.71 -10.19 6.40
C ALA A 294 -14.98 -11.66 6.80
N VAL A 295 -14.51 -12.11 7.96
CA VAL A 295 -14.84 -13.47 8.47
C VAL A 295 -16.33 -13.59 8.78
N CYS A 296 -16.97 -12.55 9.30
CA CYS A 296 -18.41 -12.54 9.55
C CYS A 296 -19.26 -12.63 8.27
N GLU A 297 -18.70 -12.41 7.09
CA GLU A 297 -19.43 -12.59 5.83
C GLU A 297 -19.90 -14.02 5.62
N PHE A 298 -19.19 -15.02 6.16
CA PHE A 298 -19.65 -16.42 6.17
C PHE A 298 -21.08 -16.59 6.73
N ASN A 299 -21.49 -15.72 7.67
CA ASN A 299 -22.82 -15.78 8.25
C ASN A 299 -23.93 -15.33 7.28
N LYS A 300 -23.57 -14.65 6.19
CA LYS A 300 -24.49 -14.14 5.16
C LYS A 300 -24.32 -14.90 3.85
N TYR A 301 -23.09 -15.03 3.38
CA TYR A 301 -22.70 -15.68 2.13
C TYR A 301 -21.28 -16.28 2.28
N PRO A 302 -21.16 -17.61 2.43
CA PRO A 302 -19.87 -18.27 2.43
C PRO A 302 -19.06 -17.98 1.16
N ASN A 303 -17.78 -17.59 1.31
CA ASN A 303 -16.96 -17.18 0.18
C ASN A 303 -15.44 -17.40 0.43
N TYR A 304 -14.66 -17.47 -0.65
CA TYR A 304 -13.22 -17.72 -0.58
C TYR A 304 -12.41 -16.57 0.03
N MET A 305 -12.90 -15.33 -0.03
CA MET A 305 -12.22 -14.19 0.58
C MET A 305 -12.25 -14.30 2.11
N ALA A 306 -13.43 -14.58 2.68
CA ALA A 306 -13.61 -14.87 4.10
C ALA A 306 -12.77 -16.09 4.53
N ALA A 307 -12.70 -17.14 3.69
CA ALA A 307 -11.88 -18.32 3.96
C ALA A 307 -10.39 -17.99 4.09
N ARG A 308 -9.86 -17.12 3.22
CA ARG A 308 -8.47 -16.67 3.28
C ARG A 308 -8.17 -15.89 4.55
N TYR A 309 -9.03 -14.96 4.95
CA TYR A 309 -8.83 -14.23 6.21
C TYR A 309 -8.90 -15.13 7.44
N LEU A 310 -9.88 -16.04 7.46
CA LEU A 310 -9.99 -17.00 8.56
C LEU A 310 -8.74 -17.90 8.61
N GLY A 311 -8.31 -18.46 7.48
CA GLY A 311 -7.13 -19.30 7.41
C GLY A 311 -5.83 -18.59 7.79
N PHE A 312 -5.66 -17.33 7.35
CA PHE A 312 -4.57 -16.47 7.81
C PHE A 312 -4.61 -16.31 9.34
N CYS A 313 -5.77 -15.99 9.92
CA CYS A 313 -5.91 -15.84 11.37
C CYS A 313 -5.58 -17.14 12.13
N ILE A 314 -6.05 -18.30 11.65
CA ILE A 314 -5.75 -19.60 12.28
C ILE A 314 -4.24 -19.85 12.21
N ASN A 315 -3.61 -19.62 11.05
CA ASN A 315 -2.19 -19.91 10.87
C ASN A 315 -1.26 -18.99 11.68
N VAL A 316 -1.52 -17.68 11.60
CA VAL A 316 -0.66 -16.64 12.19
C VAL A 316 -0.91 -16.46 13.67
N LEU A 317 -2.16 -16.27 14.08
CA LEU A 317 -2.47 -15.94 15.47
C LEU A 317 -2.38 -17.18 16.36
N TRP A 318 -2.64 -18.36 15.78
CA TRP A 318 -2.86 -19.64 16.42
C TRP A 318 -3.82 -19.61 17.61
N ILE A 319 -4.60 -20.67 17.78
CA ILE A 319 -5.73 -20.68 18.70
C ILE A 319 -5.30 -21.19 20.08
N LYS A 320 -4.34 -20.50 20.71
CA LYS A 320 -3.92 -20.78 22.10
C LYS A 320 -4.56 -19.83 23.10
N SER A 321 -5.13 -20.39 24.16
CA SER A 321 -5.62 -19.64 25.34
C SER A 321 -4.51 -19.19 26.28
N HIS A 322 -3.31 -19.79 26.25
CA HIS A 322 -2.19 -19.45 27.15
C HIS A 322 -1.25 -18.35 26.63
N LEU A 323 -1.41 -17.93 25.38
CA LEU A 323 -0.73 -16.75 24.82
C LEU A 323 -1.51 -15.44 25.06
N ASN A 324 -2.46 -15.45 26.01
CA ASN A 324 -3.33 -14.33 26.36
C ASN A 324 -2.58 -13.25 27.15
N ARG A 325 -1.52 -12.69 26.58
CA ARG A 325 -0.92 -11.46 27.11
C ARG A 325 -1.67 -10.26 26.55
N LYS A 326 -2.00 -9.28 27.40
CA LYS A 326 -2.76 -8.08 26.98
C LYS A 326 -1.98 -7.16 26.05
N ASP A 327 -0.68 -7.32 25.96
CA ASP A 327 0.25 -6.59 25.08
C ASP A 327 0.36 -7.21 23.66
N ASP A 328 -0.24 -8.37 23.42
CA ASP A 328 -0.33 -9.00 22.09
C ASP A 328 -1.30 -8.20 21.19
N ASN A 329 -0.79 -7.58 20.11
CA ASN A 329 -1.59 -6.78 19.19
C ASN A 329 -2.66 -7.61 18.45
N GLY A 330 -2.47 -8.93 18.37
CA GLY A 330 -3.41 -9.89 17.83
C GLY A 330 -4.48 -10.36 18.82
N TYR A 331 -4.33 -10.09 20.12
CA TYR A 331 -5.19 -10.64 21.17
C TYR A 331 -6.69 -10.41 20.91
N ALA A 332 -7.09 -9.17 20.61
CA ALA A 332 -8.49 -8.82 20.41
C ALA A 332 -9.09 -9.55 19.19
N LEU A 333 -8.33 -9.67 18.10
CA LEU A 333 -8.75 -10.39 16.90
C LEU A 333 -8.80 -11.90 17.16
N ARG A 334 -7.75 -12.48 17.77
CA ARG A 334 -7.70 -13.90 18.16
C ARG A 334 -8.93 -14.26 18.98
N LYS A 335 -9.26 -13.49 20.02
CA LYS A 335 -10.43 -13.74 20.86
C LYS A 335 -11.74 -13.76 20.06
N ALA A 336 -11.90 -12.84 19.12
CA ALA A 336 -13.08 -12.77 18.26
C ALA A 336 -13.17 -13.97 17.30
N ILE A 337 -12.06 -14.36 16.68
CA ILE A 337 -11.97 -15.52 15.78
C ILE A 337 -12.23 -16.83 16.52
N ILE A 338 -11.69 -17.00 17.74
CA ILE A 338 -11.96 -18.18 18.58
C ILE A 338 -13.45 -18.33 18.85
N LYS A 339 -14.10 -17.22 19.24
CA LYS A 339 -15.54 -17.22 19.47
C LYS A 339 -16.31 -17.58 18.21
N TRP A 340 -15.92 -17.01 17.07
CA TRP A 340 -16.57 -17.30 15.79
C TRP A 340 -16.42 -18.78 15.40
N LEU A 341 -15.22 -19.35 15.52
CA LEU A 341 -14.93 -20.75 15.18
C LEU A 341 -15.80 -21.73 15.97
N ARG A 342 -15.89 -21.55 17.29
CA ARG A 342 -16.68 -22.44 18.16
C ARG A 342 -18.18 -22.42 17.81
N VAL A 343 -18.68 -21.28 17.36
CA VAL A 343 -20.10 -21.12 17.05
C VAL A 343 -20.44 -21.57 15.63
N ASN A 344 -19.55 -21.33 14.65
CA ASN A 344 -19.91 -21.40 13.23
C ASN A 344 -19.14 -22.44 12.41
N TYR A 345 -17.94 -22.88 12.83
CA TYR A 345 -17.08 -23.68 11.95
C TYR A 345 -17.66 -25.07 11.64
N LEU A 346 -18.25 -25.75 12.64
CA LEU A 346 -18.88 -27.05 12.41
C LEU A 346 -20.06 -26.95 11.43
N LYS A 347 -20.87 -25.89 11.57
CA LYS A 347 -21.96 -25.59 10.64
C LYS A 347 -21.43 -25.30 9.22
N LEU A 348 -20.39 -24.47 9.10
CA LEU A 348 -19.75 -24.20 7.82
C LEU A 348 -19.23 -25.48 7.16
N ARG A 349 -18.67 -26.41 7.95
CA ARG A 349 -18.16 -27.68 7.43
C ARG A 349 -19.28 -28.61 6.95
N GLU A 350 -20.43 -28.61 7.64
CA GLU A 350 -21.60 -29.39 7.27
C GLU A 350 -22.25 -28.85 5.99
N GLU A 351 -22.39 -27.53 5.88
CA GLU A 351 -23.08 -26.88 4.76
C GLU A 351 -22.18 -26.68 3.53
N GLU A 352 -20.90 -26.34 3.73
CA GLU A 352 -19.96 -25.90 2.70
C GLU A 352 -18.54 -26.43 2.96
N ALA A 353 -18.37 -27.76 2.98
CA ALA A 353 -17.11 -28.44 3.32
C ALA A 353 -15.88 -27.91 2.55
N ILE A 354 -16.03 -27.61 1.25
CA ILE A 354 -14.94 -27.09 0.41
C ILE A 354 -14.41 -25.74 0.95
N LEU A 355 -15.31 -24.86 1.40
CA LEU A 355 -14.92 -23.56 1.96
C LEU A 355 -14.35 -23.70 3.38
N ALA A 356 -14.87 -24.64 4.17
CA ALA A 356 -14.28 -24.96 5.47
C ALA A 356 -12.83 -25.44 5.32
N ASP A 357 -12.57 -26.36 4.37
CA ASP A 357 -11.22 -26.86 4.09
C ASP A 357 -10.34 -25.78 3.42
N ALA A 358 -10.92 -24.82 2.69
CA ALA A 358 -10.19 -23.66 2.18
C ALA A 358 -9.62 -22.76 3.30
N CYS A 359 -10.20 -22.81 4.51
CA CYS A 359 -9.68 -22.10 5.69
C CYS A 359 -8.46 -22.80 6.31
N LEU A 360 -8.18 -24.05 5.93
CA LEU A 360 -7.09 -24.84 6.50
C LEU A 360 -5.87 -24.74 5.59
N MET A 361 -4.81 -24.11 6.11
CA MET A 361 -3.51 -24.00 5.43
C MET A 361 -2.70 -25.28 5.63
N ASP A 362 -1.63 -25.48 4.86
CA ASP A 362 -0.75 -26.63 5.05
C ASP A 362 -0.23 -26.70 6.50
N GLY A 363 -0.18 -27.91 7.04
CA GLY A 363 0.09 -28.16 8.46
C GLY A 363 -1.10 -27.92 9.40
N ILE A 364 -2.26 -27.46 8.92
CA ILE A 364 -3.50 -27.30 9.71
C ILE A 364 -4.57 -28.23 9.14
N GLY A 365 -5.24 -28.99 9.99
CA GLY A 365 -6.27 -29.93 9.58
C GLY A 365 -7.47 -29.92 10.51
N PHE A 366 -8.49 -30.69 10.15
CA PHE A 366 -9.65 -30.96 10.99
C PHE A 366 -9.74 -32.45 11.32
N ASP A 367 -10.10 -32.76 12.55
CA ASP A 367 -10.30 -34.10 13.08
C ASP A 367 -11.80 -34.25 13.38
N GLU A 368 -12.48 -35.07 12.58
CA GLU A 368 -13.95 -35.23 12.62
C GLU A 368 -14.41 -35.87 13.91
N ASP A 369 -13.71 -36.93 14.36
CA ASP A 369 -14.03 -37.65 15.59
C ASP A 369 -13.91 -36.75 16.82
N LYS A 370 -12.90 -35.89 16.85
CA LYS A 370 -12.66 -34.96 17.96
C LYS A 370 -13.40 -33.64 17.82
N GLN A 371 -14.02 -33.39 16.67
CA GLN A 371 -14.61 -32.10 16.30
C GLN A 371 -13.65 -30.93 16.61
N ALA A 372 -12.41 -31.08 16.13
CA ALA A 372 -11.30 -30.21 16.51
C ALA A 372 -10.44 -29.83 15.30
N ILE A 373 -10.00 -28.57 15.27
CA ILE A 373 -8.96 -28.11 14.36
C ILE A 373 -7.61 -28.46 14.99
N TYR A 374 -6.65 -28.96 14.22
CA TYR A 374 -5.32 -29.25 14.72
C TYR A 374 -4.23 -28.59 13.87
N LYS A 375 -3.10 -28.28 14.50
CA LYS A 375 -1.86 -27.86 13.82
C LYS A 375 -0.77 -28.87 14.07
N THR A 376 -0.09 -29.22 12.99
CA THR A 376 1.01 -30.17 12.96
C THR A 376 2.30 -29.39 12.91
N TYR A 377 3.21 -29.67 13.84
CA TYR A 377 4.54 -29.06 13.86
C TYR A 377 5.59 -30.00 13.28
N ARG A 378 6.72 -29.44 12.82
CA ARG A 378 7.85 -30.24 12.35
C ARG A 378 8.23 -31.31 13.36
N SER A 379 8.33 -32.55 12.90
CA SER A 379 8.80 -33.67 13.72
C SER A 379 10.33 -33.69 13.75
N ARG A 380 10.88 -34.28 14.82
CA ARG A 380 12.28 -34.71 14.83
C ARG A 380 12.38 -36.06 14.10
N PRO A 381 13.51 -36.37 13.45
CA PRO A 381 13.72 -37.69 12.84
C PRO A 381 13.36 -38.82 13.81
N GLY A 382 12.54 -39.78 13.36
CA GLY A 382 12.10 -40.92 14.16
C GLY A 382 10.97 -40.64 15.16
N ARG A 383 10.39 -39.44 15.20
CA ARG A 383 9.20 -39.13 16.02
C ARG A 383 8.02 -38.70 15.16
N PRO A 384 6.78 -39.06 15.54
CA PRO A 384 5.59 -38.52 14.89
C PRO A 384 5.55 -37.01 15.05
N ALA A 385 5.05 -36.31 14.03
CA ALA A 385 4.84 -34.87 14.08
C ALA A 385 3.86 -34.53 15.20
N PRO A 386 4.25 -33.70 16.20
CA PRO A 386 3.35 -33.36 17.28
C PRO A 386 2.17 -32.57 16.72
N LYS A 387 0.96 -32.99 17.11
CA LYS A 387 -0.29 -32.31 16.78
C LYS A 387 -0.80 -31.57 18.00
N GLU A 388 -1.22 -30.33 17.79
CA GLU A 388 -1.90 -29.53 18.79
C GLU A 388 -3.35 -29.32 18.38
N TYR A 389 -4.28 -29.61 19.30
CA TYR A 389 -5.72 -29.60 19.04
C TYR A 389 -6.42 -28.40 19.67
N PHE A 390 -7.33 -27.81 18.90
CA PHE A 390 -8.34 -26.84 19.33
C PHE A 390 -9.73 -27.44 19.15
N TYR A 391 -10.36 -27.82 20.26
CA TYR A 391 -11.72 -28.36 20.28
C TYR A 391 -12.75 -27.26 20.04
N LEU A 392 -13.65 -27.48 19.08
CA LEU A 392 -14.70 -26.52 18.73
C LEU A 392 -15.88 -26.56 19.71
N ILE A 393 -16.10 -27.71 20.33
CA ILE A 393 -17.05 -27.89 21.42
C ILE A 393 -16.28 -27.83 22.73
N GLU A 394 -16.70 -26.96 23.65
CA GLU A 394 -16.20 -27.01 25.02
C GLU A 394 -16.66 -28.34 25.62
N LYS A 395 -15.71 -29.21 25.97
CA LYS A 395 -16.04 -30.36 26.80
C LYS A 395 -16.59 -29.80 28.11
N THR A 396 -17.89 -29.93 28.34
CA THR A 396 -18.44 -29.84 29.69
C THR A 396 -17.72 -30.94 30.48
N SER A 397 -16.81 -30.53 31.36
CA SER A 397 -16.20 -31.46 32.31
C SER A 397 -17.32 -32.19 33.04
N PRO A 398 -17.27 -33.54 33.15
CA PRO A 398 -18.22 -34.28 33.97
C PRO A 398 -18.15 -33.87 35.44
#